data_AF-A0A9X2SN64-F1
#
_entry.id   AF-A0A9X2SN64-F1
#
_cell.length_a   1.000
_cell.length_b   1.000
_cell.length_c   1.000
_cell.angle_alpha   90.00
_cell.angle_beta   90.00
_cell.angle_gamma   90.00
#
_symmetry.space_group_name_H-M   'P 1'
#
loop_
_entity.id
_entity.type
_entity.pdbx_description
1 polymer ?
#
loop_
_entity_poly.entity_id
_entity_poly.type
_entity_poly.pdbx_seq_one_letter_code
_entity_poly.pdbx_strand_id
1 'polypeptide(L)'
;MITGTVPSRYGESRIGEGAVPDDDWAFEAEIDLWDDGEAPRQTVEDEPEPTGRGTDQIVTVTLSSGGDVLLVKLAVDWKSKIDPRALDTSVLTAANAALIDALAQRASEVRDHLLPRPTADPDETPLTAEDVLRLSDAVDVELEALSARMSEVSAGSVSAESAGGHVSGTAQNGRYLSLDLDATWASIARNAEVEGELLDVLGALRRKSAPAGSTAPPTGPAYTELMGLLADPARLLRRVGLTPPPGLSAEGHDHR
;
A
#
# COMPACT_ATOMS: atom_id res chain seq x y z
N MET A 1 79.23 -8.22 19.39
CA MET A 1 78.96 -7.31 20.51
C MET A 1 77.65 -7.75 21.16
N ILE A 2 77.71 -8.02 22.47
CA ILE A 2 76.63 -8.06 23.47
C ILE A 2 75.52 -9.13 23.21
N THR A 3 75.64 -10.37 23.69
CA THR A 3 75.32 -10.94 25.04
C THR A 3 73.91 -10.68 25.56
N GLY A 4 73.17 -11.75 25.92
CA GLY A 4 71.93 -11.62 26.69
C GLY A 4 71.09 -12.89 26.86
N THR A 5 71.65 -13.92 27.49
CA THR A 5 70.92 -15.10 28.01
C THR A 5 70.49 -14.84 29.46
N VAL A 6 69.22 -15.06 29.83
CA VAL A 6 68.78 -15.46 31.19
C VAL A 6 67.49 -16.32 31.09
N PRO A 7 67.26 -17.32 31.98
CA PRO A 7 66.39 -18.49 31.76
C PRO A 7 65.19 -18.60 32.73
N SER A 8 64.39 -19.69 32.60
CA SER A 8 63.78 -20.56 33.66
C SER A 8 62.93 -19.90 34.79
N ARG A 9 61.95 -20.49 35.47
CA ARG A 9 61.42 -21.85 35.71
C ARG A 9 60.18 -21.67 36.62
N TYR A 10 59.22 -22.60 36.55
CA TYR A 10 58.47 -23.27 37.63
C TYR A 10 57.85 -22.50 38.82
N GLY A 11 56.65 -22.97 39.21
CA GLY A 11 56.10 -22.91 40.58
C GLY A 11 54.58 -22.71 40.56
N GLU A 12 53.79 -23.76 40.41
CA GLU A 12 53.20 -24.59 41.49
C GLU A 12 51.94 -24.00 42.16
N SER A 13 50.91 -24.82 42.04
CA SER A 13 49.64 -24.91 42.75
C SER A 13 49.60 -24.38 44.19
N ARG A 14 48.47 -23.74 44.54
CA ARG A 14 47.83 -23.96 45.84
C ARG A 14 46.31 -24.04 45.69
N ILE A 15 45.81 -25.19 46.14
CA ILE A 15 44.42 -25.49 46.47
C ILE A 15 44.21 -25.01 47.91
N GLY A 16 43.06 -24.38 48.15
CA GLY A 16 42.44 -24.11 49.45
C GLY A 16 41.10 -23.49 49.09
N GLU A 17 39.97 -24.20 49.09
CA GLU A 17 39.33 -24.99 50.15
C GLU A 17 39.07 -24.17 51.42
N GLY A 18 37.78 -23.84 51.59
CA GLY A 18 37.18 -23.44 52.87
C GLY A 18 36.88 -21.96 53.03
N ALA A 19 35.63 -21.56 52.75
CA ALA A 19 34.68 -21.03 53.74
C ALA A 19 33.54 -20.27 53.05
N VAL A 20 32.37 -20.91 53.02
CA VAL A 20 31.07 -20.25 52.94
C VAL A 20 30.83 -19.57 54.31
N PRO A 21 30.33 -18.33 54.32
CA PRO A 21 29.29 -17.98 55.26
C PRO A 21 28.02 -17.54 54.53
N ASP A 22 26.94 -18.18 54.95
CA ASP A 22 25.56 -17.78 54.77
C ASP A 22 25.35 -16.35 55.28
N ASP A 23 24.62 -15.52 54.51
CA ASP A 23 23.60 -14.64 55.07
C ASP A 23 22.74 -14.03 53.94
N ASP A 24 21.46 -14.36 54.02
CA ASP A 24 20.33 -13.44 53.88
C ASP A 24 20.11 -12.72 52.55
N TRP A 25 19.71 -13.46 51.51
CA TRP A 25 18.76 -12.96 50.52
C TRP A 25 17.78 -14.05 50.10
N ALA A 26 16.95 -14.49 51.06
CA ALA A 26 15.70 -15.16 50.78
C ALA A 26 14.72 -14.17 50.12
N PHE A 27 14.49 -14.34 48.82
CA PHE A 27 13.31 -13.80 48.14
C PHE A 27 12.60 -14.94 47.40
N GLU A 28 12.02 -15.85 48.18
CA GLU A 28 10.70 -16.37 47.84
C GLU A 28 9.71 -15.21 48.03
N ALA A 29 9.40 -14.52 46.93
CA ALA A 29 8.20 -13.71 46.82
C ALA A 29 7.33 -14.38 45.76
N GLU A 30 6.53 -15.32 46.26
CA GLU A 30 5.24 -15.69 45.74
C GLU A 30 4.45 -14.40 45.39
N ILE A 31 4.25 -14.15 44.09
CA ILE A 31 3.29 -13.15 43.60
C ILE A 31 2.23 -13.93 42.84
N ASP A 32 1.28 -14.47 43.60
CA ASP A 32 -0.09 -14.66 43.12
C ASP A 32 -0.82 -13.31 43.15
N LEU A 33 -1.88 -13.19 42.33
CA LEU A 33 -2.70 -12.00 42.06
C LEU A 33 -1.95 -10.98 41.17
N TRP A 34 -2.40 -10.60 39.96
CA TRP A 34 -3.75 -10.28 39.51
C TRP A 34 -4.01 -10.71 38.07
N ASP A 35 -5.15 -11.37 37.90
CA ASP A 35 -6.06 -11.32 36.76
C ASP A 35 -6.42 -9.86 36.45
N ASP A 36 -5.68 -9.24 35.53
CA ASP A 36 -6.18 -8.11 34.75
C ASP A 36 -6.26 -8.60 33.32
N GLY A 37 -7.49 -8.77 32.84
CA GLY A 37 -7.79 -9.10 31.45
C GLY A 37 -7.15 -8.06 30.53
N GLU A 38 -5.94 -8.36 30.06
CA GLU A 38 -5.39 -7.70 28.89
C GLU A 38 -6.24 -8.20 27.73
N ALA A 39 -7.32 -7.46 27.46
CA ALA A 39 -8.08 -7.57 26.24
C ALA A 39 -7.05 -7.73 25.11
N PRO A 40 -7.18 -8.74 24.24
CA PRO A 40 -6.22 -8.95 23.18
C PRO A 40 -6.08 -7.60 22.48
N ARG A 41 -4.88 -7.01 22.56
CA ARG A 41 -4.55 -5.88 21.69
C ARG A 41 -4.88 -6.41 20.32
N GLN A 42 -5.94 -5.86 19.72
CA GLN A 42 -6.19 -6.07 18.31
C GLN A 42 -4.92 -5.57 17.65
N THR A 43 -4.02 -6.50 17.30
CA THR A 43 -3.18 -6.35 16.14
C THR A 43 -4.19 -6.02 15.07
N VAL A 44 -4.33 -4.74 14.77
CA VAL A 44 -4.88 -4.31 13.49
C VAL A 44 -4.04 -5.14 12.52
N GLU A 45 -4.65 -6.16 11.93
CA GLU A 45 -4.03 -6.88 10.83
C GLU A 45 -3.84 -5.79 9.78
N ASP A 46 -2.64 -5.22 9.74
CA ASP A 46 -2.25 -4.31 8.67
C ASP A 46 -2.53 -5.09 7.39
N GLU A 47 -3.51 -4.61 6.62
CA GLU A 47 -3.82 -5.21 5.35
C GLU A 47 -2.52 -5.34 4.57
N PRO A 48 -2.27 -6.50 3.95
CA PRO A 48 -0.99 -6.75 3.30
C PRO A 48 -0.77 -5.68 2.23
N GLU A 49 0.23 -4.83 2.45
CA GLU A 49 0.59 -3.79 1.50
C GLU A 49 0.85 -4.43 0.13
N PRO A 50 0.39 -3.81 -0.97
CA PRO A 50 0.56 -4.38 -2.30
C PRO A 50 2.05 -4.57 -2.61
N THR A 51 2.42 -5.80 -2.97
CA THR A 51 3.83 -6.19 -3.15
C THR A 51 4.05 -6.84 -4.50
N GLY A 52 5.11 -6.40 -5.18
CA GLY A 52 5.59 -6.99 -6.42
C GLY A 52 6.96 -7.62 -6.25
N ARG A 53 7.15 -8.78 -6.85
CA ARG A 53 8.44 -9.48 -6.87
C ARG A 53 8.95 -9.60 -8.29
N GLY A 54 10.27 -9.48 -8.44
CA GLY A 54 10.96 -9.84 -9.68
C GLY A 54 10.79 -11.32 -9.98
N THR A 55 10.92 -11.70 -11.25
CA THR A 55 10.87 -13.12 -11.68
C THR A 55 11.94 -13.99 -11.02
N ASP A 56 13.07 -13.37 -10.68
CA ASP A 56 14.19 -13.96 -9.95
C ASP A 56 14.01 -13.98 -8.42
N GLN A 57 12.93 -13.39 -7.91
CA GLN A 57 12.66 -13.17 -6.48
C GLN A 57 13.76 -12.40 -5.73
N ILE A 58 14.59 -11.64 -6.46
CA ILE A 58 15.70 -10.87 -5.90
C ILE A 58 15.23 -9.51 -5.43
N VAL A 59 14.32 -8.89 -6.19
CA VAL A 59 13.77 -7.57 -5.89
C VAL A 59 12.35 -7.73 -5.40
N THR A 60 12.05 -7.07 -4.28
CA THR A 60 10.69 -6.86 -3.79
C THR A 60 10.41 -5.36 -3.73
N VAL A 61 9.30 -4.94 -4.31
CA VAL A 61 8.80 -3.55 -4.26
C VAL A 61 7.47 -3.56 -3.53
N THR A 62 7.33 -2.68 -2.54
CA THR A 62 6.10 -2.51 -1.75
C THR A 62 5.52 -1.13 -2.03
N LEU A 63 4.23 -1.10 -2.33
CA LEU A 63 3.48 0.14 -2.56
C LEU A 63 2.47 0.35 -1.44
N SER A 64 2.07 1.58 -1.21
CA SER A 64 0.87 1.88 -0.43
C SER A 64 -0.39 1.50 -1.21
N SER A 65 -1.55 1.47 -0.56
CA SER A 65 -2.86 1.49 -1.25
C SER A 65 -3.02 2.72 -2.15
N GLY A 66 -2.26 3.80 -1.90
CA GLY A 66 -2.05 4.98 -2.76
C GLY A 66 -1.33 4.68 -4.10
N GLY A 67 -0.65 3.54 -4.18
CA GLY A 67 0.31 3.21 -5.22
C GLY A 67 1.63 3.98 -5.08
N ASP A 68 1.87 4.65 -3.95
CA ASP A 68 3.15 5.29 -3.65
C ASP A 68 4.17 4.24 -3.25
N VAL A 69 5.41 4.38 -3.72
CA VAL A 69 6.48 3.43 -3.42
C VAL A 69 6.94 3.63 -1.99
N LEU A 70 6.77 2.61 -1.15
CA LEU A 70 7.14 2.64 0.27
C LEU A 70 8.52 2.03 0.50
N LEU A 71 8.79 0.92 -0.16
CA LEU A 71 10.00 0.13 0.06
C LEU A 71 10.46 -0.55 -1.22
N VAL A 72 11.77 -0.53 -1.43
CA VAL A 72 12.48 -1.40 -2.38
C VAL A 72 13.46 -2.23 -1.57
N LYS A 73 13.42 -3.54 -1.72
CA LYS A 73 14.28 -4.47 -0.99
C LYS A 73 14.95 -5.46 -1.94
N LEU A 74 16.26 -5.60 -1.79
CA LEU A 74 17.10 -6.55 -2.50
C LEU A 74 17.37 -7.76 -1.60
N ALA A 75 17.44 -8.95 -2.20
CA ALA A 75 17.96 -10.12 -1.52
C ALA A 75 19.41 -9.85 -1.06
N VAL A 76 19.75 -10.27 0.16
CA VAL A 76 21.07 -9.98 0.77
C VAL A 76 22.22 -10.43 -0.13
N ASP A 77 22.03 -11.52 -0.86
CA ASP A 77 23.00 -12.18 -1.73
C ASP A 77 22.79 -11.91 -3.23
N TRP A 78 22.04 -10.87 -3.60
CA TRP A 78 21.65 -10.59 -5.00
C TRP A 78 22.84 -10.51 -5.96
N LYS A 79 23.96 -9.93 -5.52
CA LYS A 79 25.19 -9.77 -6.33
C LYS A 79 25.82 -11.11 -6.75
N SER A 80 25.52 -12.18 -6.03
CA SER A 80 25.98 -13.53 -6.36
C SER A 80 25.02 -14.28 -7.28
N LYS A 81 23.79 -13.77 -7.44
CA LYS A 81 22.70 -14.43 -8.16
C LYS A 81 22.43 -13.81 -9.53
N ILE A 82 22.60 -12.50 -9.66
CA ILE A 82 22.41 -11.78 -10.93
C ILE A 82 23.57 -10.86 -11.24
N ASP A 83 23.77 -10.63 -12.53
CA ASP A 83 24.63 -9.56 -13.03
C ASP A 83 24.00 -8.20 -12.63
N PRO A 84 24.78 -7.24 -12.08
CA PRO A 84 24.30 -5.88 -11.82
C PRO A 84 23.64 -5.19 -13.03
N ARG A 85 24.01 -5.56 -14.26
CA ARG A 85 23.39 -5.07 -15.50
C ARG A 85 21.98 -5.59 -15.75
N ALA A 86 21.56 -6.64 -15.07
CA ALA A 86 20.21 -7.20 -15.16
C ALA A 86 19.29 -6.71 -14.02
N LEU A 87 19.85 -6.00 -13.03
CA LEU A 87 19.10 -5.55 -11.87
C LEU A 87 18.01 -4.54 -12.26
N ASP A 88 18.25 -3.69 -13.25
CA ASP A 88 17.29 -2.74 -13.79
C ASP A 88 15.97 -3.40 -14.23
N THR A 89 16.08 -4.52 -14.94
CA THR A 89 14.99 -5.30 -15.50
C THR A 89 14.22 -6.02 -14.39
N SER A 90 14.94 -6.57 -13.40
CA SER A 90 14.33 -7.21 -12.23
C SER A 90 13.55 -6.20 -11.38
N VAL A 91 14.10 -5.00 -11.18
CA VAL A 91 13.40 -3.91 -10.47
C VAL A 91 12.18 -3.45 -11.25
N LEU A 92 12.32 -3.23 -12.55
CA LEU A 92 11.21 -2.79 -13.40
C LEU A 92 10.05 -3.81 -13.41
N THR A 93 10.39 -5.11 -13.42
CA THR A 93 9.43 -6.20 -13.33
C THR A 93 8.72 -6.20 -11.98
N ALA A 94 9.48 -6.11 -10.88
CA ALA A 94 8.93 -6.06 -9.53
C ALA A 94 8.01 -4.84 -9.32
N ALA A 95 8.43 -3.66 -9.78
CA ALA A 95 7.66 -2.43 -9.65
C ALA A 95 6.34 -2.47 -10.42
N ASN A 96 6.35 -2.99 -11.65
CA ASN A 96 5.12 -3.14 -12.44
C ASN A 96 4.21 -4.25 -11.88
N ALA A 97 4.77 -5.32 -11.31
CA ALA A 97 3.98 -6.33 -10.61
C ALA A 97 3.28 -5.74 -9.37
N ALA A 98 4.00 -4.92 -8.58
CA ALA A 98 3.44 -4.26 -7.40
C ALA A 98 2.32 -3.28 -7.79
N LEU A 99 2.48 -2.58 -8.93
CA LEU A 99 1.46 -1.70 -9.46
C LEU A 99 0.19 -2.44 -9.86
N ILE A 100 0.32 -3.61 -10.52
CA ILE A 100 -0.84 -4.44 -10.89
C ILE A 100 -1.56 -4.92 -9.63
N ASP A 101 -0.81 -5.34 -8.61
CA ASP A 101 -1.37 -5.78 -7.32
C ASP A 101 -2.13 -4.64 -6.61
N ALA A 102 -1.53 -3.45 -6.54
CA ALA A 102 -2.19 -2.26 -5.98
C ALA A 102 -3.46 -1.88 -6.76
N LEU A 103 -3.47 -2.03 -8.09
CA LEU A 103 -4.66 -1.79 -8.91
C LEU A 103 -5.75 -2.84 -8.65
N ALA A 104 -5.37 -4.11 -8.45
CA ALA A 104 -6.32 -5.18 -8.15
C ALA A 104 -6.96 -5.01 -6.76
N GLN A 105 -6.18 -4.59 -5.77
CA GLN A 105 -6.69 -4.25 -4.43
C GLN A 105 -7.70 -3.10 -4.51
N ARG A 106 -7.35 -2.00 -5.18
CA ARG A 106 -8.26 -0.86 -5.39
C ARG A 106 -9.55 -1.23 -6.13
N ALA A 107 -9.46 -2.07 -7.16
CA ALA A 107 -10.65 -2.53 -7.88
C ALA A 107 -11.60 -3.31 -6.96
N SER A 108 -11.04 -4.04 -5.98
CA SER A 108 -11.80 -4.75 -4.95
C SER A 108 -12.41 -3.77 -3.94
N GLU A 109 -11.63 -2.80 -3.44
CA GLU A 109 -12.12 -1.76 -2.53
C GLU A 109 -13.28 -0.94 -3.13
N VAL A 110 -13.14 -0.54 -4.40
CA VAL A 110 -14.20 0.18 -5.13
C VAL A 110 -15.44 -0.70 -5.26
N ARG A 111 -15.29 -1.97 -5.62
CA ARG A 111 -16.42 -2.91 -5.70
C ARG A 111 -17.16 -3.02 -4.36
N ASP A 112 -16.43 -3.05 -3.26
CA ASP A 112 -17.01 -3.14 -1.92
C ASP A 112 -17.66 -1.81 -1.49
N HIS A 113 -17.11 -0.67 -1.91
CA HIS A 113 -17.69 0.66 -1.68
C HIS A 113 -18.89 0.99 -2.58
N LEU A 114 -19.04 0.33 -3.73
CA LEU A 114 -20.20 0.48 -4.61
C LEU A 114 -21.48 -0.16 -4.03
N LEU A 115 -21.38 -0.91 -2.93
CA LEU A 115 -22.52 -1.27 -2.11
C LEU A 115 -22.89 -0.04 -1.26
N PRO A 116 -23.99 0.67 -1.55
CA PRO A 116 -24.33 1.89 -0.85
C PRO A 116 -24.53 1.56 0.63
N ARG A 117 -23.72 2.18 1.49
CA ARG A 117 -24.10 2.31 2.90
C ARG A 117 -25.43 3.08 2.91
N PRO A 118 -26.44 2.60 3.65
CA PRO A 118 -27.70 3.33 3.76
C PRO A 118 -27.39 4.75 4.26
N THR A 119 -27.64 5.73 3.41
CA THR A 119 -27.56 7.13 3.79
C THR A 119 -28.65 7.37 4.83
N ALA A 120 -28.32 8.15 5.86
CA ALA A 120 -29.17 8.34 7.04
C ALA A 120 -30.53 9.01 6.75
N ASP A 121 -30.75 9.51 5.52
CA ASP A 121 -32.06 9.88 5.02
C ASP A 121 -32.06 9.85 3.48
N PRO A 122 -32.58 8.79 2.83
CA PRO A 122 -32.64 8.76 1.38
C PRO A 122 -33.73 9.73 0.89
N ASP A 123 -33.35 10.71 0.07
CA ASP A 123 -34.34 11.51 -0.66
C ASP A 123 -35.23 10.58 -1.50
N GLU A 124 -36.51 10.54 -1.14
CA GLU A 124 -37.56 9.74 -1.78
C GLU A 124 -38.43 10.57 -2.74
N THR A 125 -38.03 11.83 -3.02
CA THR A 125 -38.77 12.68 -3.97
C THR A 125 -38.90 11.97 -5.33
N PRO A 126 -40.12 11.93 -5.91
CA PRO A 126 -40.35 11.31 -7.21
C PRO A 126 -39.44 11.91 -8.28
N LEU A 127 -38.78 11.06 -9.05
CA LEU A 127 -38.01 11.45 -10.22
C LEU A 127 -38.98 11.71 -11.38
N THR A 128 -39.02 12.95 -11.86
CA THR A 128 -39.71 13.24 -13.11
C THR A 128 -38.86 12.83 -14.31
N ALA A 129 -39.47 12.74 -15.51
CA ALA A 129 -38.71 12.47 -16.73
C ALA A 129 -37.66 13.57 -17.02
N GLU A 130 -37.94 14.80 -16.61
CA GLU A 130 -37.01 15.94 -16.71
C GLU A 130 -35.82 15.80 -15.75
N ASP A 131 -36.05 15.26 -14.55
CA ASP A 131 -34.97 15.00 -13.59
C ASP A 131 -34.01 13.91 -14.08
N VAL A 132 -34.53 12.88 -14.74
CA VAL A 132 -33.70 11.80 -15.32
C VAL A 132 -32.83 12.35 -16.44
N LEU A 133 -33.39 13.18 -17.33
CA LEU A 133 -32.62 13.82 -18.40
C LEU A 133 -31.55 14.75 -17.84
N ARG A 134 -31.91 15.59 -16.86
CA ARG A 134 -30.98 16.49 -16.17
C ARG A 134 -29.85 15.73 -15.47
N LEU A 135 -30.15 14.59 -14.84
CA LEU A 135 -29.16 13.75 -14.19
C LEU A 135 -28.21 13.12 -15.22
N SER A 136 -28.74 12.64 -16.35
CA SER A 136 -27.92 12.11 -17.46
C SER A 136 -26.95 13.16 -18.00
N ASP A 137 -27.45 14.36 -18.31
CA ASP A 137 -26.63 15.45 -18.82
C ASP A 137 -25.51 15.83 -17.82
N ALA A 138 -25.84 15.86 -16.52
CA ALA A 138 -24.87 16.14 -15.47
C ALA A 138 -23.78 15.05 -15.37
N VAL A 139 -24.15 13.78 -15.51
CA VAL A 139 -23.19 12.66 -15.55
C VAL A 139 -22.28 12.75 -16.77
N ASP A 140 -22.83 13.09 -17.94
CA ASP A 140 -22.05 13.24 -19.18
C ASP A 140 -21.00 14.36 -19.04
N VAL A 141 -21.40 15.50 -18.44
CA VAL A 141 -20.47 16.61 -18.14
C VAL A 141 -19.38 16.19 -17.15
N GLU A 142 -19.73 15.46 -16.09
CA GLU A 142 -18.76 14.96 -15.11
C GLU A 142 -17.77 13.96 -15.76
N LEU A 143 -18.27 13.11 -16.65
CA LEU A 143 -17.46 12.12 -17.38
C LEU A 143 -16.54 12.79 -18.40
N GLU A 144 -17.01 13.83 -19.10
CA GLU A 144 -16.17 14.62 -20.01
C GLU A 144 -15.05 15.34 -19.25
N ALA A 145 -15.35 15.91 -18.08
CA ALA A 145 -14.34 16.52 -17.21
C ALA A 145 -13.32 15.50 -16.67
N LEU A 146 -13.75 14.27 -16.38
CA LEU A 146 -12.84 13.17 -16.03
C LEU A 146 -11.95 12.79 -17.21
N SER A 147 -12.53 12.62 -18.40
CA SER A 147 -11.82 12.29 -19.64
C SER A 147 -10.77 13.36 -20.01
N ALA A 148 -11.12 14.63 -19.87
CA ALA A 148 -10.20 15.75 -20.09
C ALA A 148 -9.00 15.70 -19.12
N ARG A 149 -9.23 15.45 -17.83
CA ARG A 149 -8.16 15.28 -16.83
C ARG A 149 -7.26 14.08 -17.14
N MET A 150 -7.84 12.96 -17.57
CA MET A 150 -7.06 11.78 -17.99
C MET A 150 -6.22 12.06 -19.23
N SER A 151 -6.75 12.82 -20.19
CA SER A 151 -6.04 13.19 -21.42
C SER A 151 -4.88 14.14 -21.16
N GLU A 152 -5.01 15.04 -20.17
CA GLU A 152 -3.93 15.93 -19.74
C GLU A 152 -2.76 15.16 -19.09
N VAL A 153 -3.07 14.15 -18.27
CA VAL A 153 -2.06 13.26 -17.67
C VAL A 153 -1.41 12.34 -18.73
N SER A 154 -2.15 12.01 -19.80
CA SER A 154 -1.72 11.09 -20.87
C SER A 154 -0.64 11.64 -21.80
N ALA A 155 -0.37 12.93 -21.81
CA ALA A 155 0.29 13.57 -22.97
C ALA A 155 1.82 13.37 -23.04
N GLY A 156 2.50 12.83 -22.03
CA GLY A 156 3.95 12.63 -22.08
C GLY A 156 4.50 11.59 -21.12
N SER A 157 5.61 10.97 -21.50
CA SER A 157 6.45 10.25 -20.54
C SER A 157 7.16 11.26 -19.64
N VAL A 158 7.29 10.90 -18.36
CA VAL A 158 8.06 11.66 -17.38
C VAL A 158 9.35 10.92 -17.08
N SER A 159 10.40 11.68 -16.74
CA SER A 159 11.68 11.12 -16.30
C SER A 159 12.03 11.56 -14.87
N ALA A 160 12.85 10.76 -14.22
CA ALA A 160 13.48 11.08 -12.95
C ALA A 160 14.87 10.48 -12.89
N GLU A 161 15.72 11.11 -12.08
CA GLU A 161 17.08 10.70 -11.78
C GLU A 161 17.23 10.76 -10.26
N SER A 162 17.95 9.80 -9.71
CA SER A 162 18.30 9.74 -8.29
C SER A 162 19.19 10.91 -7.91
N ALA A 163 19.17 11.29 -6.63
CA ALA A 163 20.06 12.34 -6.13
C ALA A 163 21.57 12.04 -6.35
N GLY A 164 21.96 10.75 -6.36
CA GLY A 164 23.34 10.32 -6.63
C GLY A 164 23.71 10.23 -8.11
N GLY A 165 22.72 10.27 -9.01
CA GLY A 165 22.91 10.17 -10.45
C GLY A 165 23.27 8.76 -10.95
N HIS A 166 23.12 7.71 -10.13
CA HIS A 166 23.42 6.33 -10.53
C HIS A 166 22.19 5.58 -11.03
N VAL A 167 21.00 6.05 -10.68
CA VAL A 167 19.73 5.52 -11.18
C VAL A 167 18.97 6.61 -11.93
N SER A 168 18.42 6.28 -13.09
CA SER A 168 17.44 7.09 -13.80
C SER A 168 16.31 6.20 -14.35
N GLY A 169 15.19 6.80 -14.72
CA GLY A 169 14.09 6.05 -15.31
C GLY A 169 13.03 6.91 -15.97
N THR A 170 12.08 6.23 -16.62
CA THR A 170 10.93 6.86 -17.25
C THR A 170 9.63 6.14 -16.90
N ALA A 171 8.54 6.91 -16.81
CA ALA A 171 7.21 6.40 -16.55
C ALA A 171 6.17 7.13 -17.40
N GLN A 172 5.02 6.49 -17.62
CA GLN A 172 3.88 7.06 -18.32
C GLN A 172 2.60 6.50 -17.73
N ASN A 173 1.64 7.38 -17.41
CA ASN A 173 0.33 6.99 -16.87
C ASN A 173 0.43 6.05 -15.66
N GLY A 174 1.34 6.37 -14.73
CA GLY A 174 1.62 5.55 -13.56
C GLY A 174 2.37 4.24 -13.80
N ARG A 175 2.66 3.86 -15.05
CA ARG A 175 3.43 2.66 -15.41
C ARG A 175 4.90 2.98 -15.63
N TYR A 176 5.79 2.16 -15.09
CA TYR A 176 7.23 2.28 -15.31
C TYR A 176 7.60 1.69 -16.68
N LEU A 177 8.30 2.47 -17.50
CA LEU A 177 8.67 2.10 -18.88
C LEU A 177 10.11 1.64 -18.99
N SER A 178 11.04 2.38 -18.37
CA SER A 178 12.47 2.06 -18.37
C SER A 178 13.10 2.47 -17.05
N LEU A 179 14.17 1.76 -16.70
CA LEU A 179 15.06 2.07 -15.60
C LEU A 179 16.48 1.86 -16.11
N ASP A 180 17.39 2.76 -15.78
CA ASP A 180 18.81 2.66 -16.10
C ASP A 180 19.59 2.79 -14.79
N LEU A 181 20.47 1.83 -14.55
CA LEU A 181 21.26 1.72 -13.33
C LEU A 181 22.72 1.61 -13.72
N ASP A 182 23.59 2.44 -13.13
CA ASP A 182 25.04 2.27 -13.25
C ASP A 182 25.47 0.95 -12.60
N ALA A 183 25.65 -0.06 -13.45
CA ALA A 183 26.06 -1.40 -13.03
C ALA A 183 27.44 -1.42 -12.36
N THR A 184 28.34 -0.51 -12.71
CA THR A 184 29.68 -0.42 -12.09
C THR A 184 29.53 0.03 -10.64
N TRP A 185 28.75 1.08 -10.43
CA TRP A 185 28.41 1.56 -9.09
C TRP A 185 27.67 0.49 -8.28
N ALA A 186 26.60 -0.10 -8.83
CA ALA A 186 25.78 -1.09 -8.14
C ALA A 186 26.59 -2.33 -7.70
N SER A 187 27.64 -2.69 -8.44
CA SER A 187 28.53 -3.80 -8.08
C SER A 187 29.30 -3.56 -6.77
N ILE A 188 29.66 -2.30 -6.47
CA ILE A 188 30.46 -1.93 -5.28
C ILE A 188 29.63 -1.32 -4.15
N ALA A 189 28.50 -0.68 -4.45
CA ALA A 189 27.64 -0.01 -3.48
C ALA A 189 27.03 -0.99 -2.46
N ARG A 190 26.70 -0.51 -1.26
CA ARG A 190 25.96 -1.30 -0.26
C ARG A 190 24.52 -1.48 -0.71
N ASN A 191 23.88 -2.58 -0.32
CA ASN A 191 22.48 -2.83 -0.71
C ASN A 191 21.55 -1.67 -0.31
N ALA A 192 21.72 -1.11 0.89
CA ALA A 192 20.92 0.03 1.35
C ALA A 192 21.08 1.30 0.48
N GLU A 193 22.26 1.51 -0.13
CA GLU A 193 22.49 2.63 -1.04
C GLU A 193 21.75 2.40 -2.37
N VAL A 194 21.84 1.17 -2.91
CA VAL A 194 21.10 0.78 -4.12
C VAL A 194 19.59 0.86 -3.88
N GLU A 195 19.09 0.29 -2.79
CA GLU A 195 17.68 0.35 -2.40
C GLU A 195 17.18 1.79 -2.25
N GLY A 196 17.98 2.67 -1.63
CA GLY A 196 17.66 4.08 -1.44
C GLY A 196 17.51 4.84 -2.76
N GLU A 197 18.45 4.66 -3.70
CA GLU A 197 18.36 5.35 -5.00
C GLU A 197 17.23 4.82 -5.89
N LEU A 198 16.98 3.51 -5.85
CA LEU A 198 15.84 2.90 -6.53
C LEU A 198 14.52 3.43 -5.96
N LEU A 199 14.40 3.52 -4.63
CA LEU A 199 13.22 4.07 -3.96
C LEU A 199 12.99 5.54 -4.34
N ASP A 200 14.05 6.35 -4.38
CA ASP A 200 13.97 7.76 -4.77
C ASP A 200 13.45 7.92 -6.19
N VAL A 201 14.05 7.22 -7.17
CA VAL A 201 13.64 7.29 -8.58
C VAL A 201 12.23 6.79 -8.79
N LEU A 202 11.89 5.60 -8.27
CA LEU A 202 10.55 5.04 -8.46
C LEU A 202 9.48 5.92 -7.79
N GLY A 203 9.76 6.46 -6.59
CA GLY A 203 8.87 7.40 -5.93
C GLY A 203 8.71 8.71 -6.70
N ALA A 204 9.79 9.27 -7.25
CA ALA A 204 9.73 10.48 -8.08
C ALA A 204 8.96 10.26 -9.38
N LEU A 205 9.18 9.12 -10.06
CA LEU A 205 8.43 8.73 -11.24
C LEU A 205 6.94 8.57 -10.94
N ARG A 206 6.60 7.92 -9.81
CA ARG A 206 5.20 7.75 -9.41
C ARG A 206 4.50 9.09 -9.21
N ARG A 207 5.09 9.99 -8.43
CA ARG A 207 4.52 11.33 -8.16
C ARG A 207 4.33 12.14 -9.44
N LYS A 208 5.25 12.05 -10.40
CA LYS A 208 5.17 12.78 -11.68
C LYS A 208 4.20 12.15 -12.67
N SER A 209 4.12 10.81 -12.72
CA SER A 209 3.34 10.08 -13.75
C SER A 209 1.90 9.78 -13.35
N ALA A 210 1.57 9.83 -12.06
CA ALA A 210 0.24 9.63 -11.53
C ALA A 210 0.02 10.56 -10.32
N PRO A 211 -0.30 11.85 -10.55
CA PRO A 211 -0.61 12.78 -9.48
C PRO A 211 -1.73 12.22 -8.58
N ALA A 212 -1.66 12.50 -7.28
CA ALA A 212 -2.69 12.08 -6.34
C ALA A 212 -4.09 12.51 -6.84
N GLY A 213 -5.04 11.57 -6.85
CA GLY A 213 -6.40 11.80 -7.35
C GLY A 213 -6.63 11.53 -8.84
N SER A 214 -5.60 11.27 -9.64
CA SER A 214 -5.75 10.95 -11.08
C SER A 214 -6.48 9.64 -11.38
N THR A 215 -6.59 8.75 -10.38
CA THR A 215 -7.25 7.43 -10.45
C THR A 215 -8.45 7.30 -9.51
N ALA A 216 -8.82 8.38 -8.82
CA ALA A 216 -10.02 8.36 -7.99
C ALA A 216 -11.26 8.24 -8.87
N PRO A 217 -12.30 7.47 -8.47
CA PRO A 217 -13.56 7.45 -9.18
C PRO A 217 -14.14 8.87 -9.24
N PRO A 218 -14.99 9.18 -10.24
CA PRO A 218 -15.72 10.43 -10.25
C PRO A 218 -16.57 10.51 -8.97
N THR A 219 -16.22 11.41 -8.06
CA THR A 219 -16.97 11.62 -6.81
C THR A 219 -18.01 12.73 -6.96
N GLY A 220 -18.41 13.04 -8.19
CA GLY A 220 -19.40 14.08 -8.44
C GLY A 220 -20.78 13.69 -7.89
N PRO A 221 -21.60 14.68 -7.52
CA PRO A 221 -22.92 14.41 -6.96
C PRO A 221 -23.82 13.64 -7.93
N ALA A 222 -23.71 13.88 -9.24
CA ALA A 222 -24.54 13.21 -10.24
C ALA A 222 -24.15 11.73 -10.40
N TYR A 223 -22.84 11.44 -10.51
CA TYR A 223 -22.36 10.05 -10.53
C TYR A 223 -22.73 9.30 -9.24
N THR A 224 -22.60 9.94 -8.09
CA THR A 224 -22.95 9.34 -6.78
C THR A 224 -24.45 9.04 -6.70
N GLU A 225 -25.31 9.96 -7.16
CA GLU A 225 -26.75 9.75 -7.21
C GLU A 225 -27.13 8.60 -8.15
N LEU A 226 -26.54 8.55 -9.35
CA LEU A 226 -26.78 7.47 -10.31
C LEU A 226 -26.37 6.10 -9.76
N MET A 227 -25.16 5.99 -9.21
CA MET A 227 -24.70 4.72 -8.63
C MET A 227 -25.54 4.31 -7.41
N GLY A 228 -25.98 5.27 -6.59
CA GLY A 228 -26.90 5.03 -5.49
C GLY A 228 -28.27 4.50 -5.94
N LEU A 229 -28.78 4.95 -7.09
CA LEU A 229 -30.03 4.45 -7.68
C LEU A 229 -29.87 3.07 -8.31
N LEU A 230 -28.74 2.79 -8.96
CA LEU A 230 -28.46 1.48 -9.56
C LEU A 230 -28.27 0.39 -8.50
N ALA A 231 -27.68 0.74 -7.36
CA ALA A 231 -27.41 -0.21 -6.30
C ALA A 231 -28.62 -0.48 -5.38
N ASP A 232 -29.68 0.35 -5.45
CA ASP A 232 -30.98 0.07 -4.84
C ASP A 232 -32.11 0.11 -5.89
N PRO A 233 -32.33 -0.99 -6.62
CA PRO A 233 -33.37 -1.08 -7.65
C PRO A 233 -34.77 -0.81 -7.10
N ALA A 234 -35.02 -1.13 -5.83
CA ALA A 234 -36.32 -0.88 -5.21
C ALA A 234 -36.54 0.62 -5.00
N ARG A 235 -35.52 1.37 -4.56
CA ARG A 235 -35.58 2.83 -4.46
C ARG A 235 -35.75 3.48 -5.83
N LEU A 236 -35.07 3.00 -6.86
CA LEU A 236 -35.28 3.46 -8.23
C LEU A 236 -36.75 3.30 -8.63
N LEU A 237 -37.31 2.09 -8.48
CA LEU A 237 -38.70 1.77 -8.80
C LEU A 237 -39.71 2.63 -8.01
N ARG A 238 -39.39 3.02 -6.77
CA ARG A 238 -40.22 3.95 -5.98
C ARG A 238 -40.16 5.37 -6.54
N ARG A 239 -38.97 5.89 -6.82
CA ARG A 239 -38.81 7.25 -7.34
C ARG A 239 -39.41 7.41 -8.74
N VAL A 240 -39.42 6.37 -9.58
CA VAL A 240 -40.10 6.40 -10.89
C VAL A 240 -41.61 6.09 -10.82
N GLY A 241 -42.16 5.91 -9.62
CA GLY A 241 -43.60 5.69 -9.41
C GLY A 241 -44.12 4.29 -9.79
N LEU A 242 -43.24 3.31 -9.97
CA LEU A 242 -43.61 1.92 -10.31
C LEU A 242 -43.90 1.05 -9.08
N THR A 243 -43.52 1.50 -7.88
CA THR A 243 -43.86 0.85 -6.61
C THR A 243 -44.21 1.91 -5.55
N PRO A 244 -45.18 1.62 -4.66
CA PRO A 244 -45.56 2.57 -3.61
C PRO A 244 -44.42 2.79 -2.59
N PRO A 245 -44.36 3.97 -1.95
CA PRO A 245 -43.39 4.26 -0.89
C PRO A 245 -43.57 3.32 0.31
N PRO A 246 -42.48 2.97 1.03
CA PRO A 246 -42.55 2.09 2.18
C PRO A 246 -43.45 2.74 3.24
N GLY A 247 -44.56 2.07 3.56
CA GLY A 247 -45.55 2.57 4.53
C GLY A 247 -46.95 2.85 3.97
N LEU A 248 -47.16 2.82 2.65
CA LEU A 248 -48.50 2.97 2.04
C LEU A 248 -49.22 1.65 1.73
N SER A 249 -48.75 0.51 2.25
CA SER A 249 -49.46 -0.77 2.12
C SER A 249 -50.07 -1.16 3.47
N ALA A 250 -51.41 -1.16 3.52
CA ALA A 250 -52.30 -1.66 4.57
C ALA A 250 -52.74 -0.67 5.68
N GLU A 251 -53.55 0.34 5.33
CA GLU A 251 -54.72 0.64 6.15
C GLU A 251 -55.99 0.23 5.40
N GLY A 252 -56.67 -0.77 5.96
CA GLY A 252 -57.82 -1.43 5.37
C GLY A 252 -59.01 -0.51 5.20
N HIS A 253 -59.55 -0.46 3.99
CA HIS A 253 -60.95 -0.15 3.77
C HIS A 253 -61.78 -1.40 4.06
N ASP A 254 -62.06 -1.64 5.34
CA ASP A 254 -63.13 -2.53 5.78
C ASP A 254 -64.37 -1.65 6.04
N HIS A 255 -65.16 -1.41 4.99
CA HIS A 255 -66.49 -0.82 5.13
C HIS A 255 -67.53 -1.93 5.07
N ARG A 256 -68.01 -2.27 6.27
CA ARG A 256 -69.29 -2.94 6.54
C ARG A 256 -70.47 -2.13 6.02
#